data_AF-A0A954WL59-F1
#
_entry.id   AF-A0A954WL59-F1
#
_cell.length_a   1.000
_cell.length_b   1.000
_cell.length_c   1.000
_cell.angle_alpha   90.00
_cell.angle_beta   90.00
_cell.angle_gamma   90.00
#
_symmetry.space_group_name_H-M   'P 1'
#
loop_
_entity.id
_entity.type
_entity.pdbx_description
1 polymer ?
#
loop_
_entity_poly.entity_id
_entity_poly.type
_entity_poly.pdbx_seq_one_letter_code
_entity_poly.pdbx_strand_id
1 'polypeptide(L)'
;PSPIKFLEMAREQPAAHIDVEKPFWWDMPIWVASGMTHSLGVANNHLQRDEMLSNEAWGKPRDRITYPDPHGNGRWSQAIYFHLLNCGVRMPPSAGSASGVLKNPVGYNRVYVHCGDDFSYANWWAGLRAGRVVITNGPLLRPEVNGELPGHVFTADAGQSIELIPALKLSTKEKIAYLEVIRNGEVVDEVRLEDYARAGGRLPPVTFNESGWLVIRAVTNNTKTFRFAMMGPYYVQIGYQPRISRASAQFFLDWVTERARRLKLGDPKQHAEVLRYHRAARDFWQAKLEAANAP
;
A
#
# COMPACT_ATOMS: atom_id res chain seq x y z
N PRO A 1 -25.00 11.32 2.04
CA PRO A 1 -24.20 11.73 3.23
C PRO A 1 -22.72 11.51 2.93
N SER A 2 -21.81 12.21 3.62
CA SER A 2 -20.37 11.93 3.51
C SER A 2 -20.06 10.52 4.02
N PRO A 3 -19.21 9.72 3.34
CA PRO A 3 -18.78 8.42 3.86
C PRO A 3 -18.01 8.54 5.19
N ILE A 4 -17.49 9.74 5.51
CA ILE A 4 -16.85 10.01 6.80
C ILE A 4 -17.80 9.80 7.99
N LYS A 5 -19.11 10.02 7.83
CA LYS A 5 -20.08 9.75 8.90
C LYS A 5 -20.05 8.29 9.35
N PHE A 6 -19.87 7.36 8.42
CA PHE A 6 -19.76 5.94 8.75
C PHE A 6 -18.43 5.61 9.44
N LEU A 7 -17.36 6.35 9.13
CA LEU A 7 -16.09 6.23 9.87
C LEU A 7 -16.23 6.76 11.29
N GLU A 8 -16.90 7.90 11.48
CA GLU A 8 -17.20 8.47 12.81
C GLU A 8 -18.02 7.47 13.65
N MET A 9 -19.08 6.87 13.08
CA MET A 9 -19.86 5.82 13.74
C MET A 9 -19.03 4.58 14.07
N ALA A 10 -18.18 4.11 13.15
CA ALA A 10 -17.33 2.94 13.38
C ALA A 10 -16.33 3.19 14.53
N ARG A 11 -15.87 4.43 14.73
CA ARG A 11 -14.97 4.80 15.83
C ARG A 11 -15.61 4.76 17.21
N GLU A 12 -16.93 4.78 17.31
CA GLU A 12 -17.63 4.55 18.58
C GLU A 12 -17.42 3.11 19.09
N GLN A 13 -16.89 2.22 18.24
CA GLN A 13 -16.50 0.85 18.58
C GLN A 13 -14.96 0.76 18.65
N PRO A 14 -14.33 0.77 19.84
CA PRO A 14 -12.87 0.80 19.98
C PRO A 14 -12.14 -0.39 19.33
N ALA A 15 -12.83 -1.52 19.15
CA ALA A 15 -12.28 -2.72 18.53
C ALA A 15 -12.40 -2.74 17.00
N ALA A 16 -13.08 -1.76 16.39
CA ALA A 16 -13.31 -1.74 14.95
C ALA A 16 -12.01 -1.46 14.19
N HIS A 17 -11.72 -2.31 13.21
CA HIS A 17 -10.68 -2.07 12.22
C HIS A 17 -11.31 -1.53 10.94
N ILE A 18 -10.78 -0.41 10.46
CA ILE A 18 -11.29 0.31 9.27
C ILE A 18 -10.29 0.09 8.14
N ASP A 19 -10.65 -0.80 7.22
CA ASP A 19 -9.89 -1.05 5.99
C ASP A 19 -10.43 -0.20 4.83
N VAL A 20 -9.52 0.40 4.07
CA VAL A 20 -9.87 1.02 2.79
C VAL A 20 -9.70 0.00 1.68
N GLU A 21 -10.80 -0.58 1.22
CA GLU A 21 -10.77 -1.76 0.34
C GLU A 21 -10.05 -1.52 -1.00
N LYS A 22 -10.10 -0.31 -1.56
CA LYS A 22 -9.44 0.03 -2.83
C LYS A 22 -8.67 1.35 -2.75
N PRO A 23 -7.36 1.35 -3.11
CA PRO A 23 -6.56 2.57 -3.20
C PRO A 23 -7.15 3.60 -4.17
N PHE A 24 -7.76 3.14 -5.26
CA PHE A 24 -8.24 4.04 -6.31
C PHE A 24 -9.60 4.68 -6.03
N TRP A 25 -10.27 4.41 -4.92
CA TRP A 25 -11.57 5.03 -4.63
C TRP A 25 -11.46 6.55 -4.44
N TRP A 26 -12.43 7.29 -5.00
CA TRP A 26 -12.38 8.74 -5.07
C TRP A 26 -12.21 9.43 -3.71
N ASP A 27 -12.85 8.89 -2.68
CA ASP A 27 -12.85 9.46 -1.34
C ASP A 27 -11.68 8.92 -0.47
N MET A 28 -10.82 8.04 -1.01
CA MET A 28 -9.68 7.48 -0.28
C MET A 28 -8.78 8.53 0.37
N PRO A 29 -8.35 9.61 -0.34
CA PRO A 29 -7.48 10.60 0.28
C PRO A 29 -8.16 11.37 1.42
N ILE A 30 -9.50 11.43 1.43
CA ILE A 30 -10.29 12.06 2.51
C ILE A 30 -10.36 11.12 3.72
N TRP A 31 -10.57 9.82 3.49
CA TRP A 31 -10.56 8.83 4.55
C TRP A 31 -9.19 8.76 5.22
N VAL A 32 -8.10 8.76 4.46
CA VAL A 32 -6.73 8.79 5.01
C VAL A 32 -6.49 10.07 5.81
N ALA A 33 -6.84 11.25 5.26
CA ALA A 33 -6.64 12.53 5.95
C ALA A 33 -7.44 12.64 7.25
N SER A 34 -8.52 11.87 7.41
CA SER A 34 -9.29 11.82 8.66
C SER A 34 -8.54 11.16 9.82
N GLY A 35 -7.49 10.38 9.53
CA GLY A 35 -6.75 9.60 10.53
C GLY A 35 -7.53 8.43 11.12
N MET A 36 -8.65 8.04 10.50
CA MET A 36 -9.54 6.98 11.02
C MET A 36 -9.36 5.63 10.32
N THR A 37 -8.50 5.54 9.30
CA THR A 37 -8.26 4.31 8.54
C THR A 37 -7.01 3.59 9.04
N HIS A 38 -7.03 2.25 8.97
CA HIS A 38 -6.03 1.38 9.61
C HIS A 38 -5.27 0.49 8.62
N SER A 39 -5.82 0.19 7.44
CA SER A 39 -5.15 -0.56 6.38
C SER A 39 -5.68 -0.19 5.00
N LEU A 40 -4.97 -0.60 3.95
CA LEU A 40 -5.33 -0.33 2.55
C LEU A 40 -5.27 -1.60 1.69
N GLY A 41 -6.37 -1.91 1.01
CA GLY A 41 -6.56 -3.07 0.14
C GLY A 41 -5.77 -3.02 -1.15
N VAL A 42 -4.45 -3.20 -1.05
CA VAL A 42 -3.55 -3.21 -2.22
C VAL A 42 -3.80 -4.47 -3.07
N ALA A 43 -4.03 -5.63 -2.44
CA ALA A 43 -4.50 -6.84 -3.12
C ALA A 43 -6.04 -6.93 -3.08
N ASN A 44 -6.72 -6.01 -3.77
CA ASN A 44 -8.18 -5.92 -3.79
C ASN A 44 -8.86 -6.90 -4.76
N ASN A 45 -10.19 -6.86 -4.75
CA ASN A 45 -11.05 -7.79 -5.47
C ASN A 45 -11.02 -7.68 -7.02
N HIS A 46 -10.36 -6.67 -7.61
CA HIS A 46 -10.17 -6.60 -9.07
C HIS A 46 -9.15 -7.61 -9.58
N LEU A 47 -8.28 -8.09 -8.68
CA LEU A 47 -7.34 -9.17 -8.93
C LEU A 47 -8.11 -10.48 -8.80
N GLN A 48 -8.69 -10.98 -9.90
CA GLN A 48 -9.36 -12.27 -9.89
C GLN A 48 -8.44 -13.42 -10.32
N ARG A 49 -8.86 -14.66 -10.04
CA ARG A 49 -8.10 -15.86 -10.42
C ARG A 49 -7.91 -15.97 -11.91
N ASP A 50 -8.99 -15.82 -12.66
CA ASP A 50 -9.04 -16.18 -14.08
C ASP A 50 -9.08 -14.93 -14.99
N GLU A 51 -9.32 -13.73 -14.44
CA GLU A 51 -9.36 -12.46 -15.17
C GLU A 51 -8.96 -11.24 -14.30
N MET A 52 -8.74 -10.10 -14.95
CA MET A 52 -8.59 -8.80 -14.28
C MET A 52 -9.81 -7.95 -14.56
N LEU A 53 -10.41 -7.39 -13.51
CA LEU A 53 -11.36 -6.29 -13.70
C LEU A 53 -10.57 -5.05 -14.14
N SER A 54 -10.78 -4.63 -15.38
CA SER A 54 -9.96 -3.61 -16.05
C SER A 54 -10.40 -2.17 -15.81
N ASN A 55 -11.35 -1.92 -14.91
CA ASN A 55 -11.86 -0.58 -14.58
C ASN A 55 -11.46 -0.15 -13.16
N GLU A 56 -11.62 1.15 -12.85
CA GLU A 56 -11.58 1.68 -11.49
C GLU A 56 -13.01 2.03 -11.07
N ALA A 57 -13.85 1.02 -10.83
CA ALA A 57 -15.27 1.24 -10.53
C ALA A 57 -15.44 2.22 -9.35
N TRP A 58 -16.12 3.35 -9.61
CA TRP A 58 -16.30 4.47 -8.68
C TRP A 58 -15.00 5.10 -8.14
N GLY A 59 -13.88 4.90 -8.86
CA GLY A 59 -12.56 5.38 -8.50
C GLY A 59 -11.95 6.35 -9.48
N LYS A 60 -10.76 6.86 -9.11
CA LYS A 60 -9.91 7.66 -9.97
C LYS A 60 -9.31 6.78 -11.05
N PRO A 61 -9.58 7.08 -12.33
CA PRO A 61 -9.10 6.26 -13.43
C PRO A 61 -7.57 6.30 -13.47
N ARG A 62 -6.97 5.16 -13.83
CA ARG A 62 -5.55 5.11 -14.15
C ARG A 62 -5.29 5.76 -15.51
N ASP A 63 -4.09 6.28 -15.70
CA ASP A 63 -3.58 6.49 -17.05
C ASP A 63 -3.31 5.12 -17.68
N ARG A 64 -4.04 4.79 -18.75
CA ARG A 64 -3.97 3.48 -19.41
C ARG A 64 -2.72 3.32 -20.28
N ILE A 65 -2.01 4.41 -20.61
CA ILE A 65 -0.73 4.36 -21.31
C ILE A 65 0.35 3.93 -20.31
N THR A 66 0.44 4.58 -19.16
CA THR A 66 1.38 4.23 -18.09
C THR A 66 1.04 2.88 -17.43
N TYR A 67 -0.25 2.58 -17.27
CA TYR A 67 -0.74 1.37 -16.62
C TYR A 67 -1.68 0.56 -17.54
N PRO A 68 -1.13 -0.13 -18.56
CA PRO A 68 -1.91 -0.86 -19.56
C PRO A 68 -2.51 -2.16 -19.02
N ASP A 69 -3.58 -2.63 -19.66
CA ASP A 69 -4.15 -3.96 -19.39
C ASP A 69 -3.17 -5.09 -19.75
N PRO A 70 -3.25 -6.26 -19.08
CA PRO A 70 -4.18 -6.59 -18.00
C PRO A 70 -3.64 -6.23 -16.60
N HIS A 71 -2.37 -5.83 -16.47
CA HIS A 71 -1.74 -5.62 -15.15
C HIS A 71 -1.97 -4.22 -14.57
N GLY A 72 -2.46 -3.29 -15.39
CA GLY A 72 -2.54 -1.87 -15.09
C GLY A 72 -3.30 -1.52 -13.80
N ASN A 73 -4.45 -2.14 -13.54
CA ASN A 73 -5.21 -1.86 -12.32
C ASN A 73 -4.45 -2.26 -11.04
N GLY A 74 -3.77 -3.41 -11.07
CA GLY A 74 -2.94 -3.88 -9.95
C GLY A 74 -1.72 -3.00 -9.71
N ARG A 75 -1.02 -2.61 -10.78
CA ARG A 75 0.11 -1.67 -10.72
C ARG A 75 -0.34 -0.28 -10.26
N TRP A 76 -1.50 0.20 -10.72
CA TRP A 76 -2.07 1.49 -10.29
C TRP A 76 -2.42 1.49 -8.79
N SER A 77 -3.06 0.42 -8.31
CA SER A 77 -3.37 0.24 -6.89
C SER A 77 -2.10 0.33 -6.02
N GLN A 78 -1.00 -0.28 -6.48
CA GLN A 78 0.29 -0.20 -5.79
C GLN A 78 0.95 1.17 -5.89
N ALA A 79 0.90 1.83 -7.05
CA ALA A 79 1.45 3.17 -7.22
C ALA A 79 0.78 4.20 -6.29
N ILE A 80 -0.55 4.13 -6.15
CA ILE A 80 -1.28 4.97 -5.18
C ILE A 80 -0.81 4.70 -3.74
N TYR A 81 -0.66 3.43 -3.39
CA TYR A 81 -0.15 3.04 -2.07
C TYR A 81 1.27 3.57 -1.84
N PHE A 82 2.14 3.53 -2.84
CA PHE A 82 3.50 4.07 -2.76
C PHE A 82 3.51 5.59 -2.60
N HIS A 83 2.59 6.32 -3.25
CA HIS A 83 2.41 7.76 -2.99
C HIS A 83 2.03 8.03 -1.53
N LEU A 84 1.18 7.19 -0.90
CA LEU A 84 0.84 7.35 0.53
C LEU A 84 2.08 7.16 1.42
N LEU A 85 2.84 6.10 1.19
CA LEU A 85 4.08 5.84 1.91
C LEU A 85 5.09 6.98 1.74
N ASN A 86 5.18 7.53 0.52
CA ASN A 86 6.01 8.68 0.19
C ASN A 86 5.56 9.98 0.89
N CYS A 87 4.33 10.07 1.41
CA CYS A 87 3.87 11.18 2.25
C CYS A 87 4.12 10.96 3.76
N GLY A 88 4.87 9.91 4.10
CA GLY A 88 5.09 9.48 5.48
C GLY A 88 3.83 8.90 6.14
N VAL A 89 2.80 8.56 5.36
CA VAL A 89 1.59 7.90 5.87
C VAL A 89 1.87 6.41 5.97
N ARG A 90 2.03 5.91 7.20
CA ARG A 90 2.30 4.50 7.46
C ARG A 90 0.98 3.75 7.58
N MET A 91 0.78 2.77 6.70
CA MET A 91 -0.43 1.97 6.69
C MET A 91 -0.10 0.57 6.19
N PRO A 92 -0.46 -0.51 6.92
CA PRO A 92 -0.26 -1.86 6.44
C PRO A 92 -1.08 -2.13 5.16
N PRO A 93 -0.51 -2.80 4.14
CA PRO A 93 -1.27 -3.26 3.00
C PRO A 93 -2.13 -4.47 3.41
N SER A 94 -3.36 -4.52 2.93
CA SER A 94 -4.32 -5.61 3.15
C SER A 94 -4.74 -6.24 1.82
N ALA A 95 -5.56 -7.28 1.92
CA ALA A 95 -6.02 -8.07 0.77
C ALA A 95 -7.45 -8.57 0.96
N GLY A 96 -8.22 -8.65 -0.13
CA GLY A 96 -9.61 -9.11 -0.10
C GLY A 96 -10.02 -9.77 -1.42
N SER A 97 -10.60 -10.98 -1.34
CA SER A 97 -11.02 -11.75 -2.52
C SER A 97 -12.42 -11.39 -3.02
N ALA A 98 -13.28 -10.89 -2.13
CA ALA A 98 -14.73 -10.73 -2.36
C ALA A 98 -15.43 -12.02 -2.84
N SER A 99 -15.01 -13.16 -2.29
CA SER A 99 -15.58 -14.47 -2.61
C SER A 99 -17.07 -14.52 -2.27
N GLY A 100 -17.87 -15.05 -3.18
CA GLY A 100 -19.34 -15.04 -3.11
C GLY A 100 -19.99 -13.84 -3.82
N VAL A 101 -19.23 -12.77 -4.06
CA VAL A 101 -19.66 -11.62 -4.88
C VAL A 101 -18.97 -11.64 -6.25
N LEU A 102 -17.65 -11.90 -6.26
CA LEU A 102 -16.86 -12.09 -7.48
C LEU A 102 -16.48 -13.56 -7.68
N LYS A 103 -15.99 -13.90 -8.88
CA LYS A 103 -15.56 -15.24 -9.27
C LYS A 103 -14.20 -15.64 -8.67
N ASN A 104 -13.94 -15.22 -7.43
CA ASN A 104 -12.73 -15.52 -6.70
C ASN A 104 -12.96 -16.61 -5.66
N PRO A 105 -12.13 -17.68 -5.64
CA PRO A 105 -12.19 -18.64 -4.54
C PRO A 105 -11.80 -17.98 -3.21
N VAL A 106 -12.29 -18.53 -2.11
CA VAL A 106 -11.97 -18.05 -0.76
C VAL A 106 -10.46 -18.05 -0.55
N GLY A 107 -9.93 -16.92 -0.07
CA GLY A 107 -8.51 -16.76 0.20
C GLY A 107 -7.63 -16.63 -1.05
N TYR A 108 -8.19 -16.34 -2.23
CA TYR A 108 -7.39 -16.07 -3.43
C TYR A 108 -6.44 -14.89 -3.20
N ASN A 109 -6.99 -13.69 -2.95
CA ASN A 109 -6.26 -12.56 -2.39
C ASN A 109 -6.28 -12.68 -0.86
N ARG A 110 -5.12 -12.63 -0.23
CA ARG A 110 -4.93 -12.92 1.19
C ARG A 110 -3.78 -12.11 1.79
N VAL A 111 -3.89 -11.83 3.08
CA VAL A 111 -2.84 -11.25 3.91
C VAL A 111 -2.36 -12.30 4.89
N TYR A 112 -1.05 -12.54 4.92
CA TYR A 112 -0.39 -13.29 5.98
C TYR A 112 0.16 -12.31 7.00
N VAL A 113 -0.05 -12.61 8.28
CA VAL A 113 0.37 -11.76 9.40
C VAL A 113 1.24 -12.58 10.34
N HIS A 114 2.40 -12.05 10.69
CA HIS A 114 3.29 -12.70 11.65
C HIS A 114 2.76 -12.56 13.08
N CYS A 115 2.45 -13.68 13.73
CA CYS A 115 1.85 -13.72 15.08
C CYS A 115 2.85 -14.02 16.21
N GLY A 116 4.11 -14.32 15.89
CA GLY A 116 5.07 -14.91 16.84
C GLY A 116 5.08 -16.43 16.72
N ASP A 117 5.49 -17.10 17.79
CA ASP A 117 5.55 -18.57 17.83
C ASP A 117 4.16 -19.20 17.84
N ASP A 118 3.21 -18.57 18.52
CA ASP A 118 1.83 -19.04 18.67
C ASP A 118 0.81 -18.08 18.06
N PHE A 119 -0.24 -18.66 17.48
CA PHE A 119 -1.40 -17.91 17.01
C PHE A 119 -2.29 -17.48 18.18
N SER A 120 -2.66 -16.19 18.20
CA SER A 120 -3.83 -15.71 18.91
C SER A 120 -4.52 -14.61 18.10
N TYR A 121 -5.83 -14.44 18.30
CA TYR A 121 -6.59 -13.38 17.63
C TYR A 121 -5.99 -11.98 17.92
N ALA A 122 -5.56 -11.76 19.18
CA ALA A 122 -4.92 -10.51 19.59
C ALA A 122 -3.57 -10.31 18.88
N ASN A 123 -2.73 -11.35 18.79
CA ASN A 123 -1.42 -11.28 18.13
C ASN A 123 -1.57 -11.04 16.63
N TRP A 124 -2.58 -11.62 15.99
CA TRP A 124 -2.86 -11.37 14.57
C TRP A 124 -3.14 -9.89 14.32
N TRP A 125 -4.03 -9.28 15.09
CA TRP A 125 -4.32 -7.84 14.94
C TRP A 125 -3.14 -6.95 15.31
N ALA A 126 -2.36 -7.33 16.33
CA ALA A 126 -1.15 -6.60 16.70
C ALA A 126 -0.10 -6.65 15.57
N GLY A 127 0.11 -7.82 14.96
CA GLY A 127 1.02 -7.99 13.82
C GLY A 127 0.56 -7.20 12.59
N LEU A 128 -0.75 -7.18 12.30
CA LEU A 128 -1.31 -6.41 11.20
C LEU A 128 -1.06 -4.92 11.40
N ARG A 129 -1.42 -4.38 12.58
CA ARG A 129 -1.19 -2.98 12.93
C ARG A 129 0.29 -2.59 12.89
N ALA A 130 1.17 -3.52 13.27
CA ALA A 130 2.61 -3.32 13.21
C ALA A 130 3.18 -3.44 11.79
N GLY A 131 2.38 -3.77 10.76
CA GLY A 131 2.86 -3.90 9.39
C GLY A 131 3.63 -5.19 9.09
N ARG A 132 3.61 -6.18 9.99
CA ARG A 132 4.32 -7.46 9.87
C ARG A 132 3.58 -8.42 8.93
N VAL A 133 3.40 -7.99 7.70
CA VAL A 133 2.48 -8.61 6.75
C VAL A 133 3.12 -8.93 5.40
N VAL A 134 2.51 -9.90 4.72
CA VAL A 134 2.71 -10.16 3.30
C VAL A 134 1.34 -10.32 2.66
N ILE A 135 1.05 -9.51 1.64
CA ILE A 135 -0.15 -9.68 0.80
C ILE A 135 0.20 -10.46 -0.46
N THR A 136 -0.70 -11.32 -0.91
CA THR A 136 -0.47 -12.14 -2.09
C THR A 136 -1.75 -12.66 -2.71
N ASN A 137 -1.69 -12.94 -4.00
CA ASN A 137 -2.65 -13.77 -4.73
C ASN A 137 -1.98 -14.93 -5.51
N GLY A 138 -0.71 -15.19 -5.21
CA GLY A 138 0.07 -16.26 -5.82
C GLY A 138 1.24 -16.65 -4.91
N PRO A 139 2.48 -16.14 -5.14
CA PRO A 139 3.67 -16.52 -4.39
C PRO A 139 3.56 -16.30 -2.87
N LEU A 140 4.38 -16.99 -2.09
CA LEU A 140 4.53 -16.77 -0.66
C LEU A 140 5.94 -16.25 -0.36
N LEU A 141 5.99 -15.08 0.29
CA LEU A 141 7.22 -14.44 0.74
C LEU A 141 7.32 -14.55 2.26
N ARG A 142 8.53 -14.79 2.76
CA ARG A 142 8.89 -14.59 4.17
C ARG A 142 10.16 -13.73 4.19
N PRO A 143 10.03 -12.41 4.18
CA PRO A 143 11.16 -11.49 4.11
C PRO A 143 11.70 -11.17 5.50
N GLU A 144 13.01 -10.97 5.57
CA GLU A 144 13.71 -10.39 6.72
C GLU A 144 14.73 -9.39 6.19
N VAL A 145 14.87 -8.24 6.83
CA VAL A 145 15.90 -7.25 6.48
C VAL A 145 16.73 -7.00 7.72
N ASN A 146 18.03 -7.28 7.66
CA ASN A 146 18.92 -7.18 8.83
C ASN A 146 18.38 -7.91 10.09
N GLY A 147 17.66 -9.03 9.89
CA GLY A 147 17.04 -9.81 10.98
C GLY A 147 15.68 -9.29 11.47
N GLU A 148 15.20 -8.17 10.94
CA GLU A 148 13.93 -7.55 11.31
C GLU A 148 12.81 -7.96 10.36
N LEU A 149 11.57 -7.89 10.86
CA LEU A 149 10.34 -8.18 10.10
C LEU A 149 9.76 -6.91 9.44
N PRO A 150 8.89 -7.05 8.42
CA PRO A 150 8.18 -5.92 7.82
C PRO A 150 7.48 -5.04 8.86
N GLY A 151 7.45 -3.73 8.60
CA GLY A 151 6.95 -2.72 9.53
C GLY A 151 7.99 -2.18 10.51
N HIS A 152 9.18 -2.78 10.59
CA HIS A 152 10.30 -2.24 11.37
C HIS A 152 10.75 -0.86 10.85
N VAL A 153 11.27 -0.03 11.76
CA VAL A 153 11.77 1.31 11.48
C VAL A 153 13.25 1.37 11.82
N PHE A 154 14.11 1.40 10.81
CA PHE A 154 15.54 1.63 10.99
C PHE A 154 15.80 3.13 11.15
N THR A 155 16.62 3.51 12.13
CA THR A 155 16.90 4.91 12.45
C THR A 155 18.40 5.19 12.46
N ALA A 156 18.79 6.37 11.99
CA ALA A 156 20.16 6.87 12.09
C ALA A 156 20.17 8.40 12.28
N ASP A 157 21.28 8.94 12.77
CA ASP A 157 21.44 10.38 12.91
C ASP A 157 21.51 11.07 11.54
N ALA A 158 21.23 12.38 11.51
CA ALA A 158 21.35 13.16 10.29
C ALA A 158 22.78 13.10 9.73
N GLY A 159 22.91 12.84 8.43
CA GLY A 159 24.21 12.69 7.75
C GLY A 159 24.82 11.29 7.81
N GLN A 160 24.22 10.35 8.55
CA GLN A 160 24.58 8.93 8.49
C GLN A 160 23.81 8.21 7.38
N SER A 161 24.27 7.01 7.04
CA SER A 161 23.60 6.11 6.10
C SER A 161 23.24 4.79 6.76
N ILE A 162 22.22 4.12 6.22
CA ILE A 162 21.82 2.78 6.62
C ILE A 162 21.91 1.87 5.39
N GLU A 163 22.60 0.74 5.53
CA GLU A 163 22.56 -0.34 4.55
C GLU A 163 21.56 -1.40 5.00
N LEU A 164 20.58 -1.67 4.14
CA LEU A 164 19.61 -2.73 4.34
C LEU A 164 20.00 -3.95 3.50
N ILE A 165 20.14 -5.10 4.15
CA ILE A 165 20.50 -6.37 3.53
C ILE A 165 19.26 -7.26 3.53
N PRO A 166 18.55 -7.38 2.41
CA PRO A 166 17.32 -8.15 2.38
C PRO A 166 17.60 -9.64 2.17
N ALA A 167 17.00 -10.44 3.04
CA ALA A 167 16.90 -11.88 2.92
C ALA A 167 15.44 -12.26 2.66
N LEU A 168 15.23 -13.28 1.84
CA LEU A 168 13.90 -13.74 1.50
C LEU A 168 13.86 -15.26 1.53
N LYS A 169 12.78 -15.82 2.04
CA LYS A 169 12.37 -17.20 1.73
C LYS A 169 11.15 -17.13 0.81
N LEU A 170 11.23 -17.85 -0.29
CA LEU A 170 10.24 -17.82 -1.36
C LEU A 170 9.68 -19.23 -1.59
N SER A 171 8.36 -19.33 -1.58
CA SER A 171 7.64 -20.55 -2.00
C SER A 171 6.63 -20.17 -3.09
N THR A 172 6.58 -20.94 -4.16
CA THR A 172 5.67 -20.67 -5.28
C THR A 172 5.21 -21.96 -5.95
N LYS A 173 3.95 -21.97 -6.40
CA LYS A 173 3.41 -23.01 -7.28
C LYS A 173 3.55 -22.65 -8.76
N GLU A 174 3.75 -21.37 -9.06
CA GLU A 174 3.82 -20.82 -10.41
C GLU A 174 5.20 -20.26 -10.68
N LYS A 175 5.58 -20.18 -11.97
CA LYS A 175 6.84 -19.54 -12.35
C LYS A 175 6.76 -18.04 -12.04
N ILE A 176 7.65 -17.58 -11.17
CA ILE A 176 7.87 -16.15 -10.93
C ILE A 176 8.79 -15.62 -12.02
N ALA A 177 8.51 -14.41 -12.48
CA ALA A 177 9.32 -13.73 -13.48
C ALA A 177 10.63 -13.25 -12.84
N TYR A 178 10.47 -12.42 -11.82
CA TYR A 178 11.51 -11.71 -11.12
C TYR A 178 11.03 -11.28 -9.72
N LEU A 179 11.99 -10.89 -8.90
CA LEU A 179 11.81 -10.18 -7.64
C LEU A 179 12.19 -8.72 -7.88
N GLU A 180 11.38 -7.79 -7.40
CA GLU A 180 11.69 -6.36 -7.41
C GLU A 180 12.00 -5.92 -5.98
N VAL A 181 13.08 -5.16 -5.84
CA VAL A 181 13.40 -4.37 -4.66
C VAL A 181 12.96 -2.94 -4.95
N ILE A 182 12.03 -2.43 -4.15
CA ILE A 182 11.37 -1.15 -4.38
C ILE A 182 11.73 -0.20 -3.25
N ARG A 183 12.34 0.94 -3.59
CA ARG A 183 12.68 2.02 -2.68
C ARG A 183 11.90 3.27 -3.06
N ASN A 184 11.14 3.82 -2.12
CA ASN A 184 10.40 5.08 -2.31
C ASN A 184 9.49 5.12 -3.56
N GLY A 185 8.98 3.96 -3.99
CA GLY A 185 8.10 3.81 -5.16
C GLY A 185 8.81 3.44 -6.45
N GLU A 186 10.15 3.43 -6.46
CA GLU A 186 10.98 3.11 -7.62
C GLU A 186 11.59 1.71 -7.47
N VAL A 187 11.58 0.93 -8.56
CA VAL A 187 12.29 -0.35 -8.61
C VAL A 187 13.78 -0.05 -8.72
N VAL A 188 14.55 -0.32 -7.66
CA VAL A 188 16.00 -0.10 -7.64
C VAL A 188 16.77 -1.33 -8.10
N ASP A 189 16.18 -2.52 -7.94
CA ASP A 189 16.73 -3.77 -8.45
C ASP A 189 15.60 -4.67 -8.97
N GLU A 190 15.85 -5.31 -10.10
CA GLU A 190 15.06 -6.43 -10.62
C GLU A 190 15.96 -7.68 -10.66
N VAL A 191 15.62 -8.68 -9.84
CA VAL A 191 16.43 -9.88 -9.63
C VAL A 191 15.72 -11.08 -10.22
N ARG A 192 16.36 -11.74 -11.18
CA ARG A 192 15.86 -13.00 -11.75
C ARG A 192 15.95 -14.11 -10.71
N LEU A 193 14.99 -15.05 -10.73
CA LEU A 193 14.97 -16.15 -9.75
C LEU A 193 16.24 -17.00 -9.75
N GLU A 194 16.88 -17.19 -10.90
CA GLU A 194 18.12 -17.96 -11.02
C GLU A 194 19.29 -17.30 -10.27
N ASP A 195 19.37 -15.96 -10.31
CA ASP A 195 20.41 -15.19 -9.64
C ASP A 195 20.14 -15.15 -8.13
N TYR A 196 18.88 -14.97 -7.73
CA TYR A 196 18.44 -15.08 -6.34
C TYR A 196 18.78 -16.46 -5.73
N ALA A 197 18.53 -17.54 -6.47
CA ALA A 197 18.87 -18.90 -6.02
C ALA A 197 20.38 -19.10 -5.89
N ARG A 198 21.16 -18.59 -6.86
CA ARG A 198 22.63 -18.62 -6.83
C ARG A 198 23.21 -17.82 -5.66
N ALA A 199 22.54 -16.73 -5.27
CA ALA A 199 22.88 -15.90 -4.11
C ALA A 199 22.44 -16.50 -2.77
N GLY A 200 21.87 -17.72 -2.76
CA GLY A 200 21.43 -18.39 -1.53
C GLY A 200 20.22 -17.74 -0.87
N GLY A 201 19.33 -17.13 -1.66
CA GLY A 201 18.12 -16.48 -1.16
C GLY A 201 18.32 -15.04 -0.68
N ARG A 202 19.44 -14.41 -1.05
CA ARG A 202 19.75 -13.01 -0.74
C ARG A 202 19.43 -12.10 -1.92
N LEU A 203 19.01 -10.88 -1.62
CA LEU A 203 18.83 -9.81 -2.60
C LEU A 203 19.95 -8.77 -2.47
N PRO A 204 20.20 -7.94 -3.49
CA PRO A 204 21.17 -6.86 -3.41
C PRO A 204 20.92 -5.95 -2.19
N PRO A 205 21.98 -5.46 -1.52
CA PRO A 205 21.84 -4.50 -0.44
C PRO A 205 21.33 -3.16 -0.97
N VAL A 206 20.57 -2.44 -0.16
CA VAL A 206 20.02 -1.11 -0.49
C VAL A 206 20.50 -0.09 0.53
N THR A 207 21.28 0.88 0.07
CA THR A 207 21.73 2.01 0.90
C THR A 207 20.67 3.12 0.93
N PHE A 208 20.43 3.65 2.13
CA PHE A 208 19.66 4.85 2.39
C PHE A 208 20.58 5.94 2.95
N ASN A 209 20.64 7.08 2.26
CA ASN A 209 21.29 8.31 2.72
C ASN A 209 20.28 9.37 3.16
N GLU A 210 18.99 9.09 2.96
CA GLU A 210 17.85 9.88 3.38
C GLU A 210 16.73 8.96 3.88
N SER A 211 15.75 9.52 4.59
CA SER A 211 14.58 8.78 5.03
C SER A 211 13.81 8.20 3.85
N GLY A 212 13.14 7.08 4.09
CA GLY A 212 12.41 6.38 3.04
C GLY A 212 11.77 5.10 3.51
N TRP A 213 11.47 4.23 2.56
CA TRP A 213 10.94 2.90 2.82
C TRP A 213 11.38 1.90 1.75
N LEU A 214 11.34 0.62 2.12
CA LEU A 214 11.72 -0.52 1.29
C LEU A 214 10.58 -1.54 1.24
N VAL A 215 10.24 -2.01 0.04
CA VAL A 215 9.31 -3.12 -0.21
C VAL A 215 9.94 -4.10 -1.17
N ILE A 216 9.67 -5.39 -0.98
CA ILE A 216 10.03 -6.47 -1.90
C ILE A 216 8.74 -7.02 -2.50
N ARG A 217 8.75 -7.17 -3.82
CA ARG A 217 7.63 -7.69 -4.59
C ARG A 217 8.11 -8.85 -5.46
N ALA A 218 7.35 -9.94 -5.48
CA ALA A 218 7.51 -11.00 -6.47
C ALA A 218 6.38 -10.88 -7.49
N VAL A 219 6.69 -10.88 -8.78
CA VAL A 219 5.69 -10.81 -9.86
C VAL A 219 5.78 -12.06 -10.72
N THR A 220 4.64 -12.68 -11.03
CA THR A 220 4.60 -13.87 -11.88
C THR A 220 4.55 -13.53 -13.37
N ASN A 221 4.84 -14.51 -14.23
CA ASN A 221 4.66 -14.40 -15.69
C ASN A 221 3.20 -14.60 -16.14
N ASN A 222 2.21 -14.44 -15.26
CA ASN A 222 0.81 -14.64 -15.64
C ASN A 222 0.36 -13.53 -16.62
N THR A 223 0.01 -13.92 -17.84
CA THR A 223 -0.36 -12.98 -18.91
C THR A 223 -1.80 -12.52 -18.86
N LYS A 224 -2.66 -13.17 -18.06
CA LYS A 224 -4.11 -12.86 -17.97
C LYS A 224 -4.43 -11.99 -16.77
N THR A 225 -3.67 -12.14 -15.68
CA THR A 225 -3.94 -11.52 -14.39
C THR A 225 -2.67 -11.01 -13.74
N PHE A 226 -2.79 -9.96 -12.93
CA PHE A 226 -1.65 -9.48 -12.14
C PHE A 226 -1.52 -10.31 -10.87
N ARG A 227 -0.62 -11.30 -10.89
CA ARG A 227 -0.32 -12.13 -9.72
C ARG A 227 1.01 -11.76 -9.11
N PHE A 228 0.97 -11.48 -7.82
CA PHE A 228 2.12 -11.00 -7.08
C PHE A 228 2.07 -11.44 -5.61
N ALA A 229 3.21 -11.27 -4.96
CA ALA A 229 3.29 -11.16 -3.51
C ALA A 229 4.09 -9.91 -3.16
N MET A 230 3.69 -9.20 -2.11
CA MET A 230 4.35 -7.98 -1.67
C MET A 230 4.34 -7.94 -0.15
N MET A 231 5.48 -7.62 0.43
CA MET A 231 5.58 -7.44 1.88
C MET A 231 5.05 -6.07 2.33
N GLY A 232 4.76 -5.95 3.63
CA GLY A 232 4.66 -4.67 4.29
C GLY A 232 5.98 -3.89 4.16
N PRO A 233 5.94 -2.55 4.18
CA PRO A 233 7.14 -1.73 4.06
C PRO A 233 8.03 -1.84 5.30
N TYR A 234 9.33 -1.88 5.09
CA TYR A 234 10.30 -1.43 6.11
C TYR A 234 10.47 0.08 5.96
N TYR A 235 10.71 0.77 7.07
CA TYR A 235 10.89 2.21 7.08
C TYR A 235 12.32 2.57 7.48
N VAL A 236 12.80 3.68 6.93
CA VAL A 236 14.10 4.28 7.28
C VAL A 236 13.87 5.73 7.68
N GLN A 237 14.40 6.14 8.83
CA GLN A 237 14.35 7.51 9.33
C GLN A 237 15.75 8.01 9.67
N ILE A 238 16.30 8.84 8.79
CA ILE A 238 17.59 9.50 8.98
C ILE A 238 17.31 10.90 9.51
N GLY A 239 17.95 11.27 10.63
CA GLY A 239 17.58 12.46 11.40
C GLY A 239 16.20 12.34 12.06
N TYR A 240 15.71 11.12 12.30
CA TYR A 240 14.45 10.82 12.99
C TYR A 240 13.18 11.41 12.37
N GLN A 241 13.22 11.77 11.09
CA GLN A 241 12.06 12.29 10.35
C GLN A 241 11.60 11.30 9.27
N PRO A 242 10.30 11.22 8.95
CA PRO A 242 9.83 10.44 7.81
C PRO A 242 10.19 11.11 6.48
N ARG A 243 10.19 10.34 5.40
CA ARG A 243 10.18 10.89 4.04
C ARG A 243 8.82 11.52 3.73
N ILE A 244 8.82 12.74 3.18
CA ILE A 244 7.64 13.41 2.66
C ILE A 244 7.99 13.96 1.26
N SER A 245 7.47 13.31 0.23
CA SER A 245 7.60 13.66 -1.19
C SER A 245 6.68 14.82 -1.55
N ARG A 246 7.25 15.88 -2.11
CA ARG A 246 6.51 17.01 -2.66
C ARG A 246 5.56 16.53 -3.77
N ALA A 247 6.04 15.72 -4.71
CA ALA A 247 5.23 15.20 -5.82
C ALA A 247 4.06 14.32 -5.33
N SER A 248 4.30 13.46 -4.33
CA SER A 248 3.23 12.59 -3.80
C SER A 248 2.21 13.37 -2.96
N ALA A 249 2.64 14.38 -2.19
CA ALA A 249 1.73 15.25 -1.46
C ALA A 249 0.86 16.08 -2.43
N GLN A 250 1.47 16.63 -3.49
CA GLN A 250 0.75 17.34 -4.55
C GLN A 250 -0.27 16.43 -5.24
N PHE A 251 0.10 15.19 -5.54
CA PHE A 251 -0.79 14.20 -6.14
C PHE A 251 -2.10 14.02 -5.35
N PHE A 252 -2.05 13.91 -4.02
CA PHE A 252 -3.26 13.79 -3.20
C PHE A 252 -4.01 15.11 -3.01
N LEU A 253 -3.30 16.24 -2.95
CA LEU A 253 -3.93 17.56 -2.92
C LEU A 253 -4.75 17.81 -4.19
N ASP A 254 -4.19 17.49 -5.36
CA ASP A 254 -4.87 17.59 -6.65
C ASP A 254 -6.07 16.66 -6.71
N TRP A 255 -5.91 15.42 -6.21
CA TRP A 255 -7.00 14.45 -6.15
C TRP A 255 -8.18 14.97 -5.32
N VAL A 256 -7.95 15.43 -4.09
CA VAL A 256 -9.05 15.94 -3.23
C VAL A 256 -9.73 17.15 -3.88
N THR A 257 -8.95 18.02 -4.52
CA THR A 257 -9.46 19.19 -5.23
C THR A 257 -10.32 18.79 -6.44
N GLU A 258 -9.86 17.83 -7.24
CA GLU A 258 -10.61 17.26 -8.35
C GLU A 258 -11.91 16.61 -7.85
N ARG A 259 -11.82 15.81 -6.78
CA ARG A 259 -12.97 15.12 -6.20
C ARG A 259 -14.05 16.12 -5.73
N ALA A 260 -13.65 17.20 -5.06
CA ALA A 260 -14.57 18.24 -4.63
C ALA A 260 -15.34 18.86 -5.81
N ARG A 261 -14.66 19.13 -6.94
CA ARG A 261 -15.30 19.68 -8.16
C ARG A 261 -16.29 18.71 -8.82
N ARG A 262 -16.13 17.40 -8.59
CA ARG A 262 -17.01 16.35 -9.13
C ARG A 262 -18.30 16.14 -8.33
N LEU A 263 -18.42 16.74 -7.14
CA LEU A 263 -19.62 16.60 -6.32
C LEU A 263 -20.81 17.27 -6.99
N LYS A 264 -21.87 16.49 -7.22
CA LYS A 264 -23.17 16.98 -7.70
C LYS A 264 -24.21 16.64 -6.64
N LEU A 265 -24.38 17.52 -5.66
CA LEU A 265 -25.35 17.35 -4.57
C LEU A 265 -26.41 18.45 -4.67
N GLY A 266 -27.67 18.05 -4.79
CA GLY A 266 -28.79 18.99 -4.98
C GLY A 266 -29.24 19.70 -3.69
N ASP A 267 -29.02 19.08 -2.53
CA ASP A 267 -29.33 19.69 -1.22
C ASP A 267 -28.15 20.56 -0.74
N PRO A 268 -28.33 21.88 -0.56
CA PRO A 268 -27.28 22.78 -0.09
C PRO A 268 -26.71 22.41 1.28
N LYS A 269 -27.53 21.88 2.20
CA LYS A 269 -27.06 21.49 3.54
C LYS A 269 -26.15 20.27 3.46
N GLN A 270 -26.58 19.23 2.76
CA GLN A 270 -25.75 18.06 2.49
C GLN A 270 -24.48 18.44 1.72
N HIS A 271 -24.57 19.35 0.75
CA HIS A 271 -23.41 19.80 -0.01
C HIS A 271 -22.37 20.50 0.89
N ALA A 272 -22.81 21.42 1.76
CA ALA A 272 -21.94 22.10 2.72
C ALA A 272 -21.29 21.12 3.72
N GLU A 273 -22.05 20.13 4.19
CA GLU A 273 -21.55 19.07 5.07
C GLU A 273 -20.43 18.25 4.41
N VAL A 274 -20.66 17.78 3.18
CA VAL A 274 -19.66 16.97 2.44
C VAL A 274 -18.41 17.79 2.12
N LEU A 275 -18.57 19.05 1.73
CA LEU A 275 -17.44 19.95 1.46
C LEU A 275 -16.59 20.27 2.69
N ARG A 276 -17.16 20.22 3.90
CA ARG A 276 -16.39 20.36 5.15
C ARG A 276 -15.26 19.34 5.22
N TYR A 277 -15.55 18.07 4.92
CA TYR A 277 -14.55 17.00 4.94
C TYR A 277 -13.52 17.12 3.81
N HIS A 278 -13.94 17.61 2.64
CA HIS A 278 -13.01 17.87 1.53
C HIS A 278 -12.04 19.00 1.85
N ARG A 279 -12.51 20.07 2.51
CA ARG A 279 -11.65 21.17 2.99
C ARG A 279 -10.63 20.68 4.01
N ALA A 280 -11.06 19.92 5.01
CA ALA A 280 -10.15 19.35 6.00
C ALA A 280 -9.08 18.44 5.36
N ALA A 281 -9.48 17.59 4.40
CA ALA A 281 -8.54 16.75 3.67
C ALA A 281 -7.56 17.56 2.80
N ARG A 282 -8.06 18.60 2.11
CA ARG A 282 -7.20 19.53 1.35
C ARG A 282 -6.16 20.17 2.27
N ASP A 283 -6.57 20.67 3.42
CA ASP A 283 -5.66 21.35 4.36
C ASP A 283 -4.61 20.37 4.93
N PHE A 284 -5.00 19.12 5.20
CA PHE A 284 -4.06 18.05 5.57
C PHE A 284 -3.00 17.79 4.49
N TRP A 285 -3.41 17.62 3.23
CA TRP A 285 -2.47 17.35 2.12
C TRP A 285 -1.62 18.58 1.77
N GLN A 286 -2.17 19.78 1.91
CA GLN A 286 -1.43 21.04 1.78
C GLN A 286 -0.34 21.14 2.86
N ALA A 287 -0.64 20.82 4.12
CA ALA A 287 0.36 20.81 5.18
C ALA A 287 1.48 19.76 4.92
N LYS A 288 1.12 18.59 4.36
CA LYS A 288 2.12 17.60 3.91
C LYS A 288 3.02 18.14 2.79
N LEU A 289 2.44 18.87 1.84
CA LEU A 289 3.18 19.50 0.75
C LEU A 289 4.18 20.56 1.26
N GLU A 290 3.76 21.37 2.23
CA GLU A 290 4.60 22.40 2.87
C GLU A 290 5.73 21.77 3.71
N ALA A 291 5.47 20.64 4.35
CA ALA A 291 6.44 19.89 5.13
C ALA A 291 7.33 18.94 4.27
N ALA A 292 7.21 18.98 2.94
CA ALA A 292 7.96 18.08 2.06
C ALA A 292 9.47 18.27 2.21
N ASN A 293 10.18 17.16 2.40
CA ASN A 293 11.62 17.11 2.61
C ASN A 293 12.37 16.32 1.53
N ALA A 294 11.66 15.90 0.49
CA ALA A 294 12.21 15.21 -0.65
C ALA A 294 11.31 15.46 -1.89
N PRO A 295 11.83 15.25 -3.11
CA PRO A 295 11.06 15.47 -4.33
C PRO A 295 9.78 14.63 -4.36
#